data_AF-A0A845X1K1-F1
#
_entry.id   AF-A0A845X1K1-F1
#
_cell.length_a   1.000
_cell.length_b   1.000
_cell.length_c   1.000
_cell.angle_alpha   90.00
_cell.angle_beta   90.00
_cell.angle_gamma   90.00
#
_symmetry.space_group_name_H-M   'P 1'
#
loop_
_entity.id
_entity.type
_entity.pdbx_description
1 polymer ?
#
loop_
_entity_poly.entity_id
_entity_poly.type
_entity_poly.pdbx_seq_one_letter_code
_entity_poly.pdbx_strand_id
1 'polypeptide(L)'
;MALLTRSPARNYNNEQSYFAQKPMTPTLEQRQQIHQLVEQLPSETLQDAIQLLQGLSNRAARVAREAELLAVVQRCLPPSQQERWAVLRGKLAEETLTEREHQEFLTYSDLLELWNAERVEAVMELAQLRGVEFKVLYQELTPQSNL
;
A
#
# COMPACT_ATOMS: atom_id res chain seq x y z
N MET A 1 36.09 39.64 17.98
CA MET A 1 34.70 40.06 17.73
C MET A 1 34.16 39.23 16.57
N ALA A 2 32.88 38.84 16.68
CA ALA A 2 32.22 37.74 15.99
C ALA A 2 32.27 37.75 14.45
N LEU A 3 32.43 36.57 13.86
CA LEU A 3 31.88 36.24 12.54
C LEU A 3 30.88 35.09 12.72
N LEU A 4 29.61 35.49 12.78
CA LEU A 4 28.43 34.64 12.74
C LEU A 4 28.20 34.16 11.30
N THR A 5 28.20 32.84 11.13
CA THR A 5 27.23 32.01 10.38
C THR A 5 26.58 32.57 9.10
N ARG A 6 26.70 31.88 7.96
CA ARG A 6 25.70 30.91 7.46
C ARG A 6 26.09 30.32 6.09
N SER A 7 25.64 29.08 5.90
CA SER A 7 25.82 28.14 4.81
C SER A 7 25.24 28.56 3.45
N PRO A 8 25.71 27.96 2.34
CA PRO A 8 25.14 28.20 1.01
C PRO A 8 23.81 27.45 0.79
N ALA A 9 22.93 28.16 0.11
CA ALA A 9 21.69 27.79 -0.56
C ALA A 9 21.24 26.31 -0.52
N ARG A 10 20.11 26.04 0.15
CA ARG A 10 19.20 24.94 -0.21
C ARG A 10 18.23 25.45 -1.27
N ASN A 11 18.35 24.93 -2.48
CA ASN A 11 17.35 25.05 -3.52
C ASN A 11 16.26 24.00 -3.25
N TYR A 12 15.12 24.42 -2.72
CA TYR A 12 13.93 23.58 -2.57
C TYR A 12 13.04 23.78 -3.80
N ASN A 13 13.36 23.08 -4.88
CA ASN A 13 12.41 22.84 -5.97
C ASN A 13 12.31 21.32 -6.16
N ASN A 14 11.52 20.69 -5.30
CA ASN A 14 11.01 19.35 -5.52
C ASN A 14 9.57 19.30 -4.99
N GLU A 15 8.69 20.01 -5.67
CA GLU A 15 7.24 19.78 -5.59
C GLU A 15 6.88 18.50 -6.37
N GLN A 16 7.48 17.38 -5.98
CA GLN A 16 6.98 16.05 -6.33
C GLN A 16 6.22 15.52 -5.11
N SER A 17 5.12 16.20 -4.77
CA SER A 17 4.03 15.61 -3.99
C SER A 17 3.06 14.98 -4.99
N TYR A 18 3.48 13.86 -5.56
CA TYR A 18 2.59 12.93 -6.26
C TYR A 18 1.79 12.17 -5.18
N PHE A 19 0.52 11.88 -5.48
CA PHE A 19 -0.43 11.08 -4.67
C PHE A 19 -1.27 11.81 -3.63
N ALA A 20 -1.83 12.96 -4.01
CA ALA A 20 -3.26 13.18 -3.77
C ALA A 20 -3.85 13.64 -5.11
N GLN A 21 -4.47 12.72 -5.86
CA GLN A 21 -5.31 13.12 -6.99
C GLN A 21 -6.46 13.94 -6.40
N LYS A 22 -6.28 15.26 -6.37
CA LYS A 22 -7.38 16.21 -6.19
C LYS A 22 -8.42 15.81 -7.23
N PRO A 23 -9.70 15.56 -6.86
CA PRO A 23 -10.70 15.15 -7.83
C PRO A 23 -10.68 16.17 -8.96
N MET A 24 -10.45 15.71 -10.19
CA MET A 24 -10.39 16.61 -11.34
C MET A 24 -11.79 17.20 -11.50
N THR A 25 -11.95 18.44 -11.06
CA THR A 25 -13.19 19.17 -11.31
C THR A 25 -13.23 19.46 -12.81
N PRO A 26 -14.23 18.97 -13.56
CA PRO A 26 -14.30 19.25 -14.98
C PRO A 26 -14.32 20.77 -15.20
N THR A 27 -13.58 21.23 -16.21
CA THR A 27 -13.54 22.64 -16.62
C THR A 27 -14.93 23.13 -17.00
N LEU A 28 -15.14 24.45 -17.03
CA LEU A 28 -16.44 25.01 -17.45
C LEU A 28 -16.85 24.52 -18.85
N GLU A 29 -15.91 24.47 -19.78
CA GLU A 29 -16.12 23.93 -21.14
C GLU A 29 -16.51 22.45 -21.09
N GLN A 30 -15.80 21.63 -20.31
CA GLN A 30 -16.13 20.21 -20.14
C GLN A 30 -17.52 20.02 -19.51
N ARG A 31 -17.91 20.86 -18.54
CA ARG A 31 -19.26 20.83 -17.94
C ARG A 31 -20.35 21.17 -18.94
N GLN A 32 -20.14 22.20 -19.77
CA GLN A 32 -21.10 22.60 -20.80
C GLN A 32 -21.25 21.54 -21.88
N GLN A 33 -20.14 20.92 -22.29
CA GLN A 33 -20.16 19.84 -23.26
C GLN A 33 -20.84 18.58 -22.71
N ILE A 34 -20.61 18.23 -21.44
CA ILE A 34 -21.35 17.15 -20.75
C ILE A 34 -22.85 17.47 -20.71
N HIS A 35 -23.23 18.70 -20.36
CA HIS A 35 -24.64 19.12 -20.32
C HIS A 35 -25.33 18.94 -21.67
N GLN A 36 -24.73 19.45 -22.76
CA GLN A 36 -25.28 19.31 -24.11
C GLN A 36 -25.41 17.84 -24.54
N LEU A 37 -24.43 17.01 -24.21
CA LEU A 37 -24.48 15.58 -24.51
C LEU A 37 -25.58 14.86 -23.73
N VAL A 38 -25.78 15.23 -22.46
CA VAL A 38 -26.83 14.67 -21.59
C VAL A 38 -28.23 15.09 -22.05
N GLU A 39 -28.41 16.32 -22.53
CA GLU A 39 -29.70 16.79 -23.08
C GLU A 39 -30.10 16.09 -24.38
N GLN A 40 -29.13 15.61 -25.16
CA GLN A 40 -29.37 14.92 -26.43
C GLN A 40 -29.56 13.40 -26.28
N LEU A 41 -29.36 12.85 -25.09
CA LEU A 41 -29.51 11.42 -24.82
C LEU A 41 -30.95 11.10 -24.36
N PRO A 42 -31.59 10.06 -24.92
CA PRO A 42 -32.82 9.51 -24.37
C PRO A 42 -32.62 9.15 -22.89
N SER A 43 -33.63 9.40 -22.04
CA SER A 43 -33.51 9.20 -20.58
C SER A 43 -33.15 7.76 -20.19
N GLU A 44 -33.60 6.78 -20.98
CA GLU A 44 -33.23 5.36 -20.86
C GLU A 44 -31.73 5.13 -21.12
N THR A 45 -31.18 5.72 -22.18
CA THR A 45 -29.74 5.65 -22.52
C THR A 45 -28.87 6.35 -21.48
N LEU A 46 -29.36 7.43 -20.87
CA LEU A 46 -28.66 8.12 -19.78
C LEU A 46 -28.58 7.25 -18.52
N GLN A 47 -29.67 6.56 -18.17
CA GLN A 47 -29.68 5.63 -17.03
C GLN A 47 -28.70 4.48 -17.25
N ASP A 48 -28.70 3.89 -18.44
CA ASP A 48 -27.76 2.82 -18.82
C ASP A 48 -26.30 3.30 -18.76
N ALA A 49 -26.02 4.51 -19.26
CA ALA A 49 -24.69 5.10 -19.23
C ALA A 49 -24.21 5.37 -17.79
N ILE A 50 -25.08 5.88 -16.92
CA ILE A 50 -24.77 6.08 -15.49
C ILE A 50 -24.47 4.75 -14.82
N GLN A 51 -25.29 3.72 -15.06
CA GLN A 51 -25.11 2.39 -14.47
C GLN A 51 -23.79 1.75 -14.93
N LEU A 52 -23.43 1.90 -16.20
CA LEU A 52 -22.15 1.43 -16.74
C LEU A 52 -20.97 2.18 -16.10
N LEU A 53 -21.02 3.51 -16.02
CA LEU A 53 -19.96 4.32 -15.40
C LEU A 53 -19.79 3.99 -13.90
N GLN A 54 -20.89 3.78 -13.18
CA GLN A 54 -20.87 3.31 -11.79
C GLN A 54 -20.20 1.93 -11.69
N GLY A 55 -20.55 1.00 -12.57
CA GLY A 55 -19.91 -0.33 -12.63
C GLY A 55 -18.40 -0.26 -12.89
N LEU A 56 -17.96 0.58 -13.82
CA LEU A 56 -16.54 0.80 -14.11
C LEU A 56 -15.80 1.44 -12.95
N SER A 57 -16.38 2.46 -12.31
CA SER A 57 -15.80 3.15 -11.16
C SER A 57 -15.61 2.18 -9.98
N ASN A 58 -16.64 1.40 -9.66
CA ASN A 58 -16.57 0.38 -8.60
C ASN A 58 -15.50 -0.66 -8.87
N ARG A 59 -15.34 -1.08 -10.13
CA ARG A 59 -14.27 -2.00 -10.54
C ARG A 59 -12.89 -1.38 -10.34
N ALA A 60 -12.69 -0.12 -10.74
CA ALA A 60 -11.41 0.55 -10.58
C ALA A 60 -11.02 0.70 -9.09
N ALA A 61 -11.97 1.10 -8.25
CA ALA A 61 -11.76 1.19 -6.81
C ALA A 61 -11.40 -0.17 -6.19
N ARG A 62 -12.10 -1.23 -6.61
CA ARG A 62 -11.82 -2.60 -6.15
C ARG A 62 -10.42 -3.07 -6.55
N VAL A 63 -10.00 -2.83 -7.78
CA VAL A 63 -8.65 -3.19 -8.26
C VAL A 63 -7.57 -2.42 -7.50
N ALA A 64 -7.78 -1.12 -7.26
CA ALA A 64 -6.85 -0.32 -6.47
C ALA A 64 -6.72 -0.85 -5.04
N ARG A 65 -7.85 -1.14 -4.38
CA ARG A 65 -7.86 -1.69 -3.03
C ARG A 65 -7.17 -3.05 -2.95
N GLU A 66 -7.43 -3.91 -3.93
CA GLU A 66 -6.76 -5.21 -4.03
C GLU A 66 -5.24 -5.08 -4.16
N ALA A 67 -4.75 -4.14 -4.97
CA ALA A 67 -3.31 -3.89 -5.12
C ALA A 67 -2.66 -3.40 -3.80
N GLU A 68 -3.34 -2.53 -3.05
CA GLU A 68 -2.88 -2.08 -1.73
C GLU A 68 -2.76 -3.25 -0.73
N LEU A 69 -3.78 -4.10 -0.67
CA LEU A 69 -3.80 -5.26 0.22
C LEU A 69 -2.69 -6.24 -0.14
N LEU A 70 -2.50 -6.52 -1.44
CA LEU A 70 -1.42 -7.39 -1.91
C LEU A 70 -0.04 -6.85 -1.54
N ALA A 71 0.16 -5.53 -1.59
CA ALA A 71 1.42 -4.91 -1.17
C ALA A 71 1.71 -5.12 0.33
N VAL A 72 0.68 -5.04 1.19
CA VAL A 72 0.81 -5.37 2.62
C VAL A 72 1.16 -6.85 2.80
N VAL A 73 0.45 -7.74 2.09
CA VAL A 73 0.66 -9.18 2.19
C VAL A 73 2.07 -9.60 1.78
N GLN A 74 2.59 -9.01 0.70
CA GLN A 74 3.90 -9.31 0.13
C GLN A 74 5.06 -8.56 0.81
N ARG A 75 4.78 -7.74 1.82
CA ARG A 75 5.82 -6.99 2.54
C ARG A 75 6.78 -7.94 3.26
N CYS A 76 8.06 -7.76 2.97
CA CYS A 76 9.19 -8.51 3.52
C CYS A 76 10.31 -7.55 3.92
N LEU A 77 11.23 -8.03 4.78
CA LEU A 77 12.45 -7.29 5.08
C LEU A 77 13.28 -7.11 3.80
N PRO A 78 14.02 -6.00 3.62
CA PRO A 78 14.98 -5.87 2.54
C PRO A 78 16.11 -6.92 2.69
N PRO A 79 16.81 -7.29 1.60
CA PRO A 79 17.77 -8.39 1.61
C PRO A 79 18.85 -8.30 2.70
N SER A 80 19.40 -7.11 2.94
CA SER A 80 20.40 -6.88 3.99
C SER A 80 19.87 -7.14 5.40
N GLN A 81 18.61 -6.80 5.65
CA GLN A 81 17.94 -7.06 6.93
C GLN A 81 17.55 -8.53 7.07
N GLN A 82 17.15 -9.20 5.98
CA GLN A 82 16.92 -10.65 5.97
C GLN A 82 18.19 -11.42 6.34
N GLU A 83 19.32 -11.04 5.74
CA GLU A 83 20.62 -11.66 6.03
C GLU A 83 21.04 -11.42 7.49
N ARG A 84 20.90 -10.17 7.96
CA ARG A 84 21.18 -9.84 9.36
C ARG A 84 20.29 -10.62 10.33
N TRP A 85 18.99 -10.71 10.03
CA TRP A 85 18.03 -11.50 10.80
C TRP A 85 18.40 -12.98 10.84
N ALA A 86 18.81 -13.56 9.71
CA ALA A 86 19.26 -14.95 9.64
C ALA A 86 20.51 -15.20 10.51
N VAL A 87 21.49 -14.29 10.49
CA VAL A 87 22.68 -14.37 11.35
C VAL A 87 22.30 -14.30 12.83
N LEU A 88 21.40 -13.38 13.21
CA LEU A 88 20.95 -13.25 14.59
C LEU A 88 20.19 -14.50 15.06
N ARG A 89 19.33 -15.09 14.21
CA ARG A 89 18.67 -16.38 14.49
C ARG A 89 19.68 -17.52 14.69
N GLY A 90 20.71 -17.60 13.86
CA GLY A 90 21.78 -18.60 14.02
C GLY A 90 22.50 -18.45 15.36
N LYS A 91 22.92 -17.23 15.70
CA LYS A 91 23.55 -16.96 17.00
C LYS A 91 22.64 -17.21 18.19
N LEU A 92 21.33 -16.95 18.06
CA LEU A 92 20.35 -17.28 19.10
C LEU A 92 20.31 -18.78 19.36
N ALA A 93 20.26 -19.59 18.30
CA ALA A 93 20.25 -21.06 18.41
C ALA A 93 21.57 -21.62 19.00
N GLU A 94 22.68 -20.92 18.78
CA GLU A 94 23.99 -21.26 19.35
C GLU A 94 24.23 -20.65 20.74
N GLU A 95 23.28 -19.89 21.29
CA GLU A 95 23.39 -19.15 22.55
C GLU A 95 24.61 -18.20 22.59
N THR A 96 25.03 -17.67 21.43
CA THR A 96 26.22 -16.81 21.27
C THR A 96 25.88 -15.34 21.02
N LEU A 97 24.60 -14.95 21.13
CA LEU A 97 24.17 -13.56 21.02
C LEU A 97 24.80 -12.70 22.11
N THR A 98 25.43 -11.61 21.69
CA THR A 98 25.79 -10.54 22.63
C THR A 98 24.53 -9.76 23.03
N GLU A 99 24.56 -9.07 24.17
CA GLU A 99 23.43 -8.24 24.66
C GLU A 99 22.93 -7.25 23.58
N ARG A 100 23.87 -6.60 22.88
CA ARG A 100 23.53 -5.67 21.79
C ARG A 100 22.79 -6.37 20.65
N GLU A 101 23.23 -7.57 20.30
CA GLU A 101 22.61 -8.36 19.24
C GLU A 101 21.27 -8.95 19.68
N HIS A 102 21.11 -9.26 20.96
CA HIS A 102 19.84 -9.67 21.53
C HIS A 102 18.80 -8.54 21.43
N GLN A 103 19.18 -7.30 21.76
CA GLN A 103 18.28 -6.15 21.58
C GLN A 103 17.93 -5.89 20.11
N GLU A 104 18.89 -6.08 19.20
CA GLU A 104 18.65 -6.01 17.76
C GLU A 104 17.68 -7.10 17.29
N PHE A 105 17.84 -8.33 17.79
CA PHE A 105 16.94 -9.45 17.51
C PHE A 105 15.50 -9.15 17.96
N LEU A 106 15.32 -8.66 19.19
CA LEU A 106 14.00 -8.26 19.69
C LEU A 106 13.34 -7.21 18.79
N THR A 107 14.11 -6.23 18.32
CA THR A 107 13.60 -5.19 17.42
C THR A 107 13.07 -5.76 16.09
N TYR A 108 13.77 -6.74 15.51
CA TYR A 108 13.30 -7.43 14.32
C TYR A 108 12.08 -8.32 14.61
N SER A 109 12.05 -9.01 15.76
CA SER A 109 10.91 -9.84 16.16
C SER A 109 9.64 -9.00 16.27
N ASP A 110 9.68 -7.89 17.02
CA ASP A 110 8.54 -6.99 17.21
C ASP A 110 8.01 -6.46 15.86
N LEU A 111 8.92 -6.08 14.97
CA LEU A 111 8.57 -5.59 13.63
C LEU A 111 7.87 -6.68 12.80
N LEU A 112 8.41 -7.90 12.80
CA LEU A 112 7.86 -9.02 12.04
C LEU A 112 6.51 -9.48 12.60
N GLU A 113 6.33 -9.45 13.92
CA GLU A 113 5.05 -9.75 14.58
C GLU A 113 3.96 -8.73 14.19
N LEU A 114 4.27 -7.44 14.24
CA LEU A 114 3.36 -6.39 13.77
C LEU A 114 2.98 -6.62 12.30
N TRP A 115 3.96 -6.91 11.45
CA TRP A 115 3.71 -7.16 10.04
C TRP A 115 2.89 -8.43 9.79
N ASN A 116 3.04 -9.45 10.63
CA ASN A 116 2.21 -10.66 10.56
C ASN A 116 0.75 -10.35 10.90
N ALA A 117 0.49 -9.53 11.92
CA ALA A 117 -0.86 -9.10 12.27
C ALA A 117 -1.51 -8.34 11.10
N GLU A 118 -0.82 -7.32 10.57
CA GLU A 118 -1.30 -6.54 9.41
C GLU A 118 -1.53 -7.43 8.18
N ARG A 119 -0.70 -8.46 7.97
CA ARG A 119 -0.86 -9.41 6.86
C ARG A 119 -2.12 -10.24 7.01
N VAL A 120 -2.42 -10.74 8.21
CA VAL A 120 -3.66 -11.51 8.46
C VAL A 120 -4.88 -10.66 8.15
N GLU A 121 -4.90 -9.41 8.65
CA GLU A 121 -5.99 -8.46 8.38
C GLU A 121 -6.14 -8.19 6.88
N ALA A 122 -5.04 -7.96 6.17
CA ALA A 122 -5.06 -7.71 4.73
C ALA A 122 -5.57 -8.93 3.94
N VAL A 123 -5.19 -10.15 4.32
CA VAL A 123 -5.72 -11.37 3.68
C VAL A 123 -7.21 -11.56 3.98
N MET A 124 -7.68 -11.24 5.19
CA MET A 124 -9.11 -11.30 5.52
C MET A 124 -9.91 -10.36 4.62
N GLU A 125 -9.46 -9.12 4.45
CA GLU A 125 -10.13 -8.17 3.58
C GLU A 125 -10.06 -8.59 2.11
N LEU A 126 -8.91 -9.09 1.66
CA LEU A 126 -8.74 -9.55 0.28
C LEU A 126 -9.63 -10.78 -0.02
N ALA A 127 -9.82 -11.66 0.96
CA ALA A 127 -10.74 -12.80 0.85
C ALA A 127 -12.18 -12.35 0.66
N GLN A 128 -12.62 -11.36 1.44
CA GLN A 128 -13.95 -10.74 1.28
C GLN A 128 -14.09 -10.08 -0.10
N LEU A 129 -13.07 -9.32 -0.51
CA LEU A 129 -13.07 -8.63 -1.79
C LEU A 129 -13.16 -9.63 -2.95
N ARG A 130 -12.40 -10.73 -2.91
CA ARG A 130 -12.40 -11.79 -3.93
C ARG A 130 -13.59 -12.76 -3.84
N GLY A 131 -14.29 -12.81 -2.71
CA GLY A 131 -15.36 -13.80 -2.47
C GLY A 131 -14.82 -15.23 -2.32
N VAL A 132 -13.62 -15.39 -1.75
CA VAL A 132 -12.96 -16.68 -1.52
C VAL A 132 -12.80 -16.93 -0.02
N GLU A 133 -12.64 -18.19 0.37
CA GLU A 133 -12.38 -18.51 1.78
C GLU A 133 -11.01 -17.99 2.24
N PHE A 134 -10.99 -17.36 3.42
CA PHE A 134 -9.76 -16.85 4.04
C PHE A 134 -8.66 -17.91 4.09
N LYS A 135 -8.99 -19.13 4.54
CA LYS A 135 -8.01 -20.21 4.71
C LYS A 135 -7.31 -20.57 3.40
N VAL A 136 -8.06 -20.62 2.29
CA VAL A 136 -7.52 -20.91 0.96
C VAL A 136 -6.57 -19.80 0.54
N LEU A 137 -7.02 -18.54 0.66
CA LEU A 137 -6.23 -17.39 0.23
C LEU A 137 -4.98 -17.17 1.10
N TYR A 138 -5.08 -17.40 2.41
CA TYR A 138 -3.95 -17.30 3.33
C TYR A 138 -2.87 -18.32 2.99
N GLN A 139 -3.25 -19.56 2.68
CA GLN A 139 -2.31 -20.60 2.27
C GLN A 139 -1.65 -20.31 0.92
N GLU A 140 -2.35 -19.66 0.00
CA GLU A 140 -1.82 -19.27 -1.32
C GLU A 140 -0.82 -18.11 -1.21
N LEU A 141 -1.15 -17.08 -0.43
CA LEU A 141 -0.41 -15.82 -0.43
C LEU A 141 0.65 -15.70 0.66
N THR A 142 0.59 -16.50 1.72
CA THR A 142 1.59 -16.47 2.78
C THR A 142 2.53 -17.67 2.64
N PRO A 143 3.84 -17.46 2.44
CA PRO A 143 4.79 -18.57 2.42
C PRO A 143 4.78 -19.24 3.80
N GLN A 144 4.56 -20.55 3.83
CA GLN A 144 4.49 -21.36 5.07
C GLN A 144 5.82 -21.46 5.83
N SER A 145 6.87 -20.81 5.33
CA SER A 145 8.25 -21.02 5.75
C SER A 145 9.04 -19.72 5.58
N ASN A 146 9.05 -18.88 6.61
CA ASN A 146 10.15 -17.99 7.00
C ASN A 146 9.79 -17.18 8.27
N LEU A 147 9.20 -17.86 9.26
CA LEU A 147 9.31 -17.46 10.66
C LEU A 147 10.50 -18.18 11.27
#